data_AF-A0A348ZU75-F1
#
_entry.id   AF-A0A348ZU75-F1
#
_cell.length_a   1.000
_cell.length_b   1.000
_cell.length_c   1.000
_cell.angle_alpha   90.00
_cell.angle_beta   90.00
_cell.angle_gamma   90.00
#
_symmetry.space_group_name_H-M   'P 1'
#
loop_
_entity.id
_entity.type
_entity.pdbx_description
1 polymer ?
#
loop_
_entity_poly.entity_id
_entity_poly.type
_entity_poly.pdbx_seq_one_letter_code
_entity_poly.pdbx_strand_id
1 'polypeptide(L)'
;RLYRKDKGQWVGGIHAKVHVDGKIGNLRNYYLHTPYSDTSHQIRTIDRYSAAYADDLRAAGRSFHLVNMITRPFFRFFRDYIFKMGFLDGVPGLIIVASTMYYVFMKHAKLWEMEKIDKARNSEMAK
;
A
#
# COMPACT_ATOMS: atom_id res chain seq x y z
N ARG A 1 3.53 11.10 -13.11
CA ARG A 1 2.61 11.53 -14.20
C ARG A 1 2.67 13.04 -14.27
N LEU A 2 2.68 13.62 -15.47
CA LEU A 2 2.68 15.06 -15.66
C LEU A 2 1.40 15.45 -16.39
N TYR A 3 0.68 16.41 -15.85
CA TYR A 3 -0.53 16.96 -16.45
C TYR A 3 -0.70 18.40 -15.98
N ARG A 4 -1.41 19.19 -16.78
CA ARG A 4 -1.81 20.55 -16.42
C ARG A 4 -2.89 20.50 -15.34
N LYS A 5 -2.64 21.11 -14.18
CA LYS A 5 -3.57 21.09 -13.03
C LYS A 5 -4.96 21.66 -13.37
N ASP A 6 -5.02 22.62 -14.29
CA ASP A 6 -6.26 23.25 -14.77
C ASP A 6 -7.03 22.42 -15.79
N LYS A 7 -6.42 21.35 -16.34
CA LYS A 7 -7.00 20.46 -17.35
C LYS A 7 -7.00 19.00 -16.97
N GLY A 8 -6.80 18.70 -15.68
CA GLY A 8 -6.77 17.33 -15.21
C GLY A 8 -7.13 17.21 -13.74
N GLN A 9 -7.89 16.16 -13.44
CA GLN A 9 -8.37 15.87 -12.10
C GLN A 9 -8.08 14.40 -11.75
N TRP A 10 -7.78 14.15 -10.48
CA TRP A 10 -7.70 12.80 -9.96
C TRP A 10 -9.11 12.27 -9.74
N VAL A 11 -9.43 11.16 -10.38
CA VAL A 11 -10.73 10.49 -10.23
C VAL A 11 -10.49 9.12 -9.62
N GLY A 12 -11.16 8.86 -8.50
CA GLY A 12 -11.08 7.61 -7.73
C GLY A 12 -10.44 7.77 -6.35
N GLY A 13 -10.36 6.67 -5.61
CA GLY A 13 -9.72 6.60 -4.30
C GLY A 13 -8.20 6.45 -4.38
N ILE A 14 -7.63 5.53 -3.61
CA ILE A 14 -6.16 5.38 -3.50
C ILE A 14 -5.50 4.83 -4.77
N HIS A 15 -6.32 4.25 -5.67
CA HIS A 15 -5.95 3.88 -7.04
C HIS A 15 -6.39 4.91 -8.09
N ALA A 16 -6.60 6.18 -7.69
CA ALA A 16 -7.07 7.23 -8.58
C ALA A 16 -6.23 7.30 -9.86
N LYS A 17 -6.94 7.51 -10.97
CA LYS A 17 -6.33 7.81 -12.26
C LYS A 17 -6.50 9.30 -12.54
N VAL A 18 -5.52 9.88 -13.22
CA VAL A 18 -5.67 11.25 -13.70
C VAL A 18 -6.55 11.19 -14.95
N HIS A 19 -7.70 11.83 -14.89
CA HIS A 19 -8.51 12.12 -16.06
C HIS A 19 -8.08 13.49 -16.59
N VAL A 20 -7.79 13.60 -17.88
CA VAL A 20 -7.36 14.85 -18.52
C VAL A 20 -8.27 15.16 -19.70
N ASP A 21 -8.61 16.45 -19.85
CA ASP A 21 -9.28 16.95 -21.04
C ASP A 21 -8.23 17.40 -22.05
N GLY A 22 -7.90 16.52 -22.99
CA GLY A 22 -6.93 16.77 -24.05
C GLY A 22 -6.16 15.53 -24.51
N LYS A 23 -5.09 15.77 -25.27
CA LYS A 23 -4.25 14.70 -25.83
C LYS A 23 -3.37 14.06 -24.76
N ILE A 24 -3.35 12.73 -24.73
CA ILE A 24 -2.48 11.92 -23.87
C ILE A 24 -1.31 11.41 -24.72
N GLY A 25 -0.10 11.45 -24.16
CA GLY A 25 1.10 10.91 -24.79
C GLY A 25 2.04 10.27 -23.78
N ASN A 26 3.03 9.56 -24.29
CA ASN A 26 4.09 8.97 -23.47
C ASN A 26 5.28 9.94 -23.38
N LEU A 27 5.89 10.03 -22.20
CA LEU A 27 7.15 10.75 -22.03
C LEU A 27 8.26 10.00 -22.76
N ARG A 28 9.05 10.72 -23.57
CA ARG A 28 10.21 10.13 -24.27
C ARG A 28 11.35 9.79 -23.31
N ASN A 29 11.48 10.55 -22.23
CA ASN A 29 12.54 10.42 -21.24
C ASN A 29 11.99 9.94 -19.90
N TYR A 30 12.86 9.31 -19.11
CA TYR A 30 12.57 8.97 -17.72
C TYR A 30 12.51 10.23 -16.86
N TYR A 31 11.71 10.16 -15.80
CA TYR A 31 11.71 11.16 -14.74
C TYR A 31 12.00 10.45 -13.42
N LEU A 32 12.78 11.11 -12.55
CA LEU A 32 13.03 10.60 -11.22
C LEU A 32 11.76 10.76 -10.38
N HIS A 33 11.20 9.64 -9.92
CA HIS A 33 10.04 9.66 -9.04
C HIS A 33 10.46 9.27 -7.62
N THR A 34 10.54 10.27 -6.74
CA THR A 34 10.74 10.09 -5.31
C THR A 34 9.38 10.13 -4.61
N PRO A 35 8.77 8.98 -4.30
CA PRO A 35 7.41 8.94 -3.75
C PRO A 35 7.33 9.49 -2.31
N TYR A 36 8.47 9.63 -1.63
CA TYR A 36 8.54 10.07 -0.25
C TYR A 36 9.51 11.24 -0.09
N SER A 37 9.13 12.23 0.73
CA SER A 37 10.00 13.33 1.16
C SER A 37 10.99 12.90 2.23
N ASP A 38 10.55 12.02 3.13
CA ASP A 38 11.27 11.56 4.32
C ASP A 38 10.62 10.27 4.86
N THR A 39 11.25 9.66 5.86
CA THR A 39 10.77 8.42 6.49
C THR A 39 9.42 8.60 7.18
N SER A 40 9.14 9.75 7.80
CA SER A 40 7.84 10.00 8.43
C SER A 40 6.71 10.08 7.40
N HIS A 41 6.97 10.69 6.25
CA HIS A 41 6.05 10.70 5.11
C HIS A 41 5.85 9.29 4.54
N GLN A 42 6.90 8.47 4.50
CA GLN A 42 6.80 7.06 4.14
C GLN A 42 5.88 6.30 5.10
N ILE A 43 6.04 6.45 6.42
CA ILE A 43 5.19 5.78 7.42
C ILE A 43 3.73 6.23 7.32
N ARG A 44 3.46 7.54 7.19
CA ARG A 44 2.08 8.05 6.96
C ARG A 44 1.47 7.50 5.68
N THR A 45 2.29 7.34 4.64
CA THR A 45 1.84 6.73 3.39
C THR A 45 1.51 5.26 3.59
N ILE A 46 2.37 4.50 4.28
CA ILE A 46 2.11 3.09 4.63
C ILE A 46 0.81 2.96 5.41
N ASP A 47 0.57 3.83 6.39
CA ASP A 47 -0.64 3.82 7.21
C ASP A 47 -1.90 3.99 6.34
N ARG A 48 -1.93 5.02 5.48
CA ARG A 48 -3.06 5.28 4.57
C ARG A 48 -3.29 4.13 3.58
N TYR A 49 -2.25 3.67 2.92
CA TYR A 49 -2.38 2.64 1.88
C TYR A 49 -2.69 1.26 2.47
N SER A 50 -2.18 0.95 3.66
CA SER A 50 -2.49 -0.33 4.33
C SER A 50 -3.95 -0.39 4.77
N ALA A 51 -4.54 0.73 5.20
CA ALA A 51 -5.97 0.83 5.49
C ALA A 51 -6.81 0.57 4.24
N ALA A 52 -6.49 1.25 3.13
CA ALA A 52 -7.15 1.05 1.85
C ALA A 52 -7.14 -0.40 1.39
N TYR A 53 -5.98 -1.04 1.51
CA TYR A 53 -5.83 -2.43 1.11
C TYR A 53 -6.63 -3.37 2.03
N ALA A 54 -6.70 -3.07 3.33
CA ALA A 54 -7.52 -3.82 4.26
C ALA A 54 -9.01 -3.70 3.90
N ASP A 55 -9.47 -2.50 3.54
CA ASP A 55 -10.83 -2.27 3.03
C ASP A 55 -11.09 -3.06 1.73
N ASP A 56 -10.15 -3.05 0.78
CA ASP A 56 -10.25 -3.82 -0.46
C ASP A 56 -10.34 -5.33 -0.19
N LEU A 57 -9.55 -5.85 0.75
CA LEU A 57 -9.62 -7.26 1.16
C LEU A 57 -10.98 -7.59 1.75
N ARG A 58 -11.47 -6.75 2.67
CA ARG A 58 -12.80 -6.93 3.29
C ARG A 58 -13.91 -6.87 2.26
N ALA A 59 -13.89 -5.89 1.35
CA ALA A 59 -14.86 -5.74 0.27
C ALA A 59 -14.84 -6.94 -0.70
N ALA A 60 -13.66 -7.55 -0.91
CA ALA A 60 -13.50 -8.77 -1.69
C ALA A 60 -13.90 -10.05 -0.91
N GLY A 61 -14.47 -9.95 0.29
CA GLY A 61 -14.86 -11.09 1.11
C GLY A 61 -13.69 -11.93 1.63
N ARG A 62 -12.48 -11.36 1.67
CA ARG A 62 -11.29 -12.04 2.21
C ARG A 62 -11.23 -11.87 3.71
N SER A 63 -11.05 -12.99 4.41
CA SER A 63 -10.90 -12.96 5.87
C SER A 63 -9.44 -12.85 6.33
N PHE A 64 -9.28 -12.42 7.58
CA PHE A 64 -8.01 -12.44 8.26
C PHE A 64 -7.53 -13.88 8.48
N HIS A 65 -6.23 -14.08 8.23
CA HIS A 65 -5.53 -15.29 8.62
C HIS A 65 -4.16 -14.91 9.18
N LEU A 66 -3.86 -15.38 10.40
CA LEU A 66 -2.58 -15.12 11.08
C LEU A 66 -1.37 -15.53 10.22
N VAL A 67 -1.48 -16.66 9.52
CA VAL A 67 -0.45 -17.14 8.59
C VAL A 67 -0.12 -16.09 7.53
N ASN A 68 -1.13 -15.43 6.94
CA ASN A 68 -0.91 -14.39 5.94
C ASN A 68 -0.19 -13.16 6.53
N MET A 69 -0.51 -12.79 7.77
CA MET A 69 0.12 -11.65 8.44
C MET A 69 1.61 -11.87 8.69
N ILE A 70 2.01 -13.11 8.99
CA ILE A 70 3.41 -13.45 9.31
C ILE A 70 4.18 -13.83 8.04
N THR A 71 3.68 -14.77 7.24
CA THR A 71 4.47 -15.36 6.14
C THR A 71 4.62 -14.41 4.95
N ARG A 72 3.65 -13.54 4.68
CA ARG A 72 3.71 -12.64 3.51
C ARG A 72 4.79 -11.57 3.63
N PRO A 73 5.00 -10.91 4.79
CA PRO A 73 6.16 -10.05 5.00
C PRO A 73 7.49 -10.79 4.78
N PHE A 74 7.67 -11.98 5.37
CA PHE A 74 8.90 -12.75 5.18
C PHE A 74 9.12 -13.14 3.72
N PHE A 75 8.08 -13.60 3.03
CA PHE A 75 8.18 -13.89 1.60
C PHE A 75 8.60 -12.65 0.80
N ARG A 76 8.05 -11.47 1.13
CA ARG A 76 8.46 -10.20 0.52
C ARG A 76 9.91 -9.87 0.80
N PHE A 77 10.41 -10.12 2.00
CA PHE A 77 11.82 -9.97 2.34
C PHE A 77 12.71 -10.83 1.44
N PHE A 78 12.50 -12.14 1.40
CA PHE A 78 13.33 -13.03 0.58
C PHE A 78 13.26 -12.63 -0.89
N ARG A 79 12.08 -12.32 -1.40
CA ARG A 79 11.90 -11.91 -2.79
C ARG A 79 12.57 -10.59 -3.12
N ASP A 80 12.35 -9.55 -2.34
CA ASP A 80 12.80 -8.20 -2.70
C ASP A 80 14.25 -7.93 -2.24
N TYR A 81 14.70 -8.54 -1.14
CA TYR A 81 16.05 -8.35 -0.63
C TYR A 81 17.05 -9.35 -1.24
N ILE A 82 16.72 -10.65 -1.27
CA ILE A 82 17.64 -11.69 -1.77
C ILE A 82 17.51 -11.85 -3.28
N PHE A 83 16.31 -12.22 -3.78
CA PHE A 83 16.15 -12.56 -5.19
C PHE A 83 16.28 -11.36 -6.14
N LYS A 84 15.82 -10.18 -5.71
CA LYS A 84 16.00 -8.93 -6.48
C LYS A 84 17.29 -8.20 -6.13
N MET A 85 18.17 -8.82 -5.35
CA MET A 85 19.47 -8.27 -4.97
C MET A 85 19.38 -6.89 -4.29
N GLY A 86 18.30 -6.62 -3.56
CA GLY A 86 18.12 -5.36 -2.83
C GLY A 86 19.21 -5.09 -1.79
N PHE A 87 19.97 -6.11 -1.37
CA PHE A 87 21.16 -5.92 -0.54
C PHE A 87 22.28 -5.14 -1.24
N LEU A 88 22.32 -5.09 -2.58
CA LEU A 88 23.29 -4.30 -3.34
C LEU A 88 23.08 -2.79 -3.18
N ASP A 89 21.87 -2.37 -2.83
CA ASP A 89 21.54 -0.96 -2.55
C ASP A 89 22.02 -0.52 -1.15
N GLY A 90 22.58 -1.43 -0.34
CA GLY A 90 23.07 -1.14 1.01
C GLY A 90 21.95 -0.71 1.97
N VAL A 91 22.19 0.38 2.72
CA VAL A 91 21.24 0.91 3.72
C VAL A 91 19.88 1.28 3.10
N PRO A 92 19.81 2.00 1.96
CA PRO A 92 18.55 2.22 1.26
C PRO A 92 17.74 0.93 0.99
N GLY A 93 18.40 -0.12 0.50
CA GLY A 93 17.75 -1.42 0.23
C GLY A 93 17.15 -2.05 1.49
N LEU A 94 17.87 -1.96 2.62
CA LEU A 94 17.39 -2.42 3.92
C LEU A 94 16.17 -1.62 4.39
N ILE A 95 16.19 -0.29 4.25
CA ILE A 95 15.07 0.58 4.63
C ILE A 95 13.83 0.26 3.77
N ILE A 96 14.03 0.03 2.46
CA ILE A 96 12.95 -0.30 1.52
C ILE A 96 12.30 -1.63 1.90
N VAL A 97 13.09 -2.68 2.16
CA VAL A 97 12.53 -3.99 2.50
C VAL A 97 11.84 -3.96 3.86
N ALA A 98 12.43 -3.33 4.87
CA ALA A 98 11.82 -3.19 6.20
C ALA A 98 10.47 -2.45 6.12
N SER A 99 10.44 -1.33 5.40
CA SER A 99 9.22 -0.55 5.17
C SER A 99 8.16 -1.35 4.39
N THR A 100 8.59 -2.17 3.42
CA THR A 100 7.69 -3.03 2.64
C THR A 100 7.09 -4.16 3.49
N MET A 101 7.90 -4.79 4.34
CA MET A 101 7.45 -5.80 5.30
C MET A 101 6.44 -5.19 6.26
N TYR A 102 6.74 -4.02 6.82
CA TYR A 102 5.85 -3.30 7.72
C TYR A 102 4.51 -2.96 7.06
N TYR A 103 4.51 -2.47 5.82
CA TYR A 103 3.28 -2.25 5.05
C TYR A 103 2.43 -3.52 4.88
N VAL A 104 3.07 -4.65 4.53
CA VAL A 104 2.38 -5.93 4.34
C VAL A 104 1.84 -6.49 5.65
N PHE A 105 2.55 -6.27 6.76
CA PHE A 105 2.05 -6.61 8.08
C PHE A 105 0.84 -5.75 8.45
N MET A 106 0.97 -4.42 8.35
CA MET A 106 -0.07 -3.47 8.78
C MET A 106 -1.39 -3.65 8.04
N LYS A 107 -1.39 -3.96 6.75
CA LYS A 107 -2.66 -4.21 6.03
C LYS A 107 -3.40 -5.45 6.55
N HIS A 108 -2.69 -6.47 7.04
CA HIS A 108 -3.31 -7.66 7.64
C HIS A 108 -3.73 -7.42 9.09
N ALA A 109 -2.96 -6.62 9.84
CA ALA A 109 -3.35 -6.18 11.18
C ALA A 109 -4.65 -5.34 11.14
N LYS A 110 -4.75 -4.39 10.20
CA LYS A 110 -5.96 -3.57 10.02
C LYS A 110 -7.18 -4.40 9.60
N LEU A 111 -7.00 -5.41 8.74
CA LEU A 111 -8.08 -6.34 8.40
C LEU A 111 -8.58 -7.09 9.64
N TRP A 112 -7.67 -7.55 10.51
CA TRP A 112 -8.04 -8.19 11.78
C TRP A 112 -8.81 -7.24 12.71
N GLU A 113 -8.37 -5.99 12.84
CA GLU A 113 -9.07 -4.97 13.63
C GLU A 113 -10.50 -4.76 13.13
N MET A 114 -10.68 -4.61 11.81
CA MET A 114 -12.00 -4.46 11.18
C MET A 114 -12.92 -5.64 11.48
N GLU A 115 -12.44 -6.87 11.31
CA GLU A 115 -13.23 -8.08 11.61
C GLU A 115 -13.62 -8.19 13.08
N LYS A 116 -12.73 -7.77 14.00
CA LYS A 116 -13.01 -7.78 15.43
C LYS A 116 -14.11 -6.78 15.78
N ILE A 117 -14.07 -5.59 15.20
CA ILE A 117 -15.10 -4.55 15.37
C ILE A 117 -16.44 -5.03 14.80
N ASP A 118 -16.44 -5.62 13.61
CA ASP A 118 -17.66 -6.13 12.98
C ASP A 118 -18.31 -7.24 13.83
N LYS A 119 -17.51 -8.15 14.40
CA LYS A 119 -18.00 -9.18 15.34
C LYS A 119 -18.61 -8.58 16.61
N ALA A 120 -17.95 -7.58 17.22
CA ALA A 120 -18.45 -6.91 18.40
C ALA A 120 -19.80 -6.23 18.13
N ARG A 121 -19.91 -5.45 17.04
CA ARG A 121 -21.15 -4.78 16.63
C ARG A 121 -22.28 -5.77 16.37
N ASN A 122 -22.00 -6.88 15.69
CA ASN A 122 -23.01 -7.91 15.43
C ASN A 122 -23.51 -8.58 16.72
N SER A 123 -22.63 -8.75 17.71
CA SER A 123 -23.01 -9.30 19.02
C SER A 123 -23.86 -8.36 19.86
N GLU A 124 -23.72 -7.05 19.69
CA GLU A 124 -24.55 -6.03 20.34
C GLU A 124 -25.95 -5.95 19.71
N MET A 125 -26.05 -6.00 18.37
CA MET A 125 -27.34 -5.97 17.67
C MET A 125 -28.19 -7.23 17.87
N ALA A 126 -27.58 -8.35 18.27
CA ALA A 126 -28.26 -9.62 18.53
C ALA A 126 -28.80 -9.76 19.96
N LYS A 127 -28.54 -8.78 20.84
CA LYS A 127 -29.07 -8.69 22.20
C LYS A 127 -30.28 -7.75 22.25
#